data_AF-A0A6J8CC85-F1
#
_entry.id   AF-A0A6J8CC85-F1
#
_cell.length_a   1.000
_cell.length_b   1.000
_cell.length_c   1.000
_cell.angle_alpha   90.00
_cell.angle_beta   90.00
_cell.angle_gamma   90.00
#
_symmetry.space_group_name_H-M   'P 1'
#
loop_
_entity.id
_entity.type
_entity.pdbx_description
1 polymer ?
#
loop_
_entity_poly.entity_id
_entity_poly.type
_entity_poly.pdbx_seq_one_letter_code
_entity_poly.pdbx_strand_id
1 'polypeptide(L)'
;MTLLKIRSTLFRFAVILSASSIEKSDRLSVKSTFTVMAASAAAASRKLHATELYVPIKPTQWPIVYTNQYNINAFGMQNLHPFDAGKWGRVFQMLKESGMLSEADIVTPKEASSQDLLFVHTQKYLDNLTWSSVVARITEVLPVALVPNFILQRILLKPLRYQTGGTILAAKLAVERGWAINIGGGFHHAHGEDGGGFCVYADITLAIRFLMASNPKIQKAMIIDLDAHQGNGHERDFLDDESVYILDVYNGAIYPRDLKAKAAIKKRANCLHHTKDEEYLEKVKRTIEEALNEFKPDIIVYNAGTDILLGDPLGRLDVTAEGIIKRDEIVFTKVRAKNIPIVMVTSGGYTMQTAGIIANSILNLKEKNLISKESGHSIKDIFPPEGNEESYIPPIKEVDAHPDKELLEPEKTMKKKQSEL
;
A
#
# COMPACT_ATOMS: atom_id res chain seq x y z
N MET A 1 -33.76 31.72 -28.13
CA MET A 1 -32.68 31.63 -29.14
C MET A 1 -31.41 32.37 -28.69
N THR A 2 -31.04 32.24 -27.40
CA THR A 2 -29.90 32.97 -26.80
C THR A 2 -29.25 32.16 -25.67
N LEU A 3 -28.98 30.87 -25.93
CA LEU A 3 -28.20 29.99 -25.03
C LEU A 3 -27.34 28.98 -25.79
N LEU A 4 -27.37 29.00 -27.12
CA LEU A 4 -26.59 28.10 -28.00
C LEU A 4 -25.36 28.78 -28.65
N LYS A 5 -25.08 30.06 -28.34
CA LYS A 5 -23.95 30.82 -28.91
C LYS A 5 -22.77 31.05 -27.96
N ILE A 6 -22.83 30.55 -26.72
CA ILE A 6 -21.71 30.67 -25.74
C ILE A 6 -20.84 29.41 -25.70
N ARG A 7 -21.29 28.29 -26.29
CA ARG A 7 -20.55 27.01 -26.33
C ARG A 7 -19.54 26.86 -27.48
N SER A 8 -19.49 27.78 -28.45
CA SER A 8 -18.56 27.65 -29.61
C SER A 8 -17.31 28.52 -29.54
N THR A 9 -17.20 29.46 -28.60
CA THR A 9 -16.04 30.36 -28.49
C THR A 9 -14.98 29.86 -27.49
N LEU A 10 -15.38 29.05 -26.51
CA LEU A 10 -14.45 28.47 -25.52
C LEU A 10 -13.69 27.23 -26.02
N PHE A 11 -14.07 26.66 -27.16
CA PHE A 11 -13.41 25.48 -27.74
C PHE A 11 -12.29 25.82 -28.74
N ARG A 12 -12.12 27.10 -29.12
CA ARG A 12 -11.04 27.55 -30.02
C ARG A 12 -9.81 28.14 -29.33
N PHE A 13 -9.87 28.38 -28.02
CA PHE A 13 -8.71 28.85 -27.24
C PHE A 13 -7.89 27.71 -26.59
N ALA A 14 -8.46 26.50 -26.47
CA ALA A 14 -7.76 25.35 -25.87
C ALA A 14 -6.90 24.53 -26.86
N VAL A 15 -7.01 24.80 -28.17
CA VAL A 15 -6.32 24.01 -29.23
C VAL A 15 -5.07 24.71 -29.79
N ILE A 16 -4.79 25.96 -29.40
CA ILE A 16 -3.62 26.71 -29.91
C ILE A 16 -2.43 26.69 -28.93
N LEU A 17 -2.61 26.22 -27.68
CA LEU A 17 -1.51 26.08 -26.71
C LEU A 17 -0.84 24.69 -26.67
N SER A 18 -1.32 23.73 -27.47
CA SER A 18 -0.73 22.37 -27.50
C SER A 18 0.23 22.12 -28.67
N ALA A 19 0.46 23.10 -29.54
CA ALA A 19 1.21 22.89 -30.80
C ALA A 19 2.66 23.41 -30.79
N SER A 20 3.13 24.05 -29.71
CA SER A 20 4.47 24.66 -29.66
C SER A 20 5.45 24.05 -28.64
N SER A 21 5.12 22.89 -28.04
CA SER A 21 6.03 22.20 -27.09
C SER A 21 6.57 20.85 -27.60
N ILE A 22 6.34 20.49 -28.87
CA ILE A 22 6.66 19.15 -29.40
C ILE A 22 8.10 19.02 -29.92
N GLU A 23 8.90 20.09 -30.01
CA GLU A 23 10.28 20.01 -30.57
C GLU A 23 11.43 20.10 -29.55
N LYS A 24 11.19 19.86 -28.25
CA LYS A 24 12.28 19.85 -27.24
C LYS A 24 12.36 18.61 -26.34
N SER A 25 11.69 17.50 -26.67
CA SER A 25 11.61 16.31 -25.80
C SER A 25 12.84 15.39 -25.82
N ASP A 26 13.72 15.47 -26.81
CA ASP A 26 14.70 14.38 -27.04
C ASP A 26 16.06 14.54 -26.33
N ARG A 27 16.20 15.52 -25.42
CA ARG A 27 17.39 15.62 -24.53
C ARG A 27 17.11 15.55 -23.04
N LEU A 28 15.85 15.40 -22.62
CA LEU A 28 15.44 15.31 -21.21
C LEU A 28 15.23 13.87 -20.71
N SER A 29 15.22 12.89 -21.62
CA SER A 29 14.99 11.47 -21.31
C SER A 29 16.06 10.85 -20.41
N VAL A 30 17.33 11.23 -20.56
CA VAL A 30 18.43 10.60 -19.79
C VAL A 30 18.52 11.13 -18.35
N LYS A 31 18.14 12.38 -18.07
CA LYS A 31 18.14 12.93 -16.69
C LYS A 31 16.96 12.44 -15.85
N SER A 32 15.83 12.12 -16.49
CA SER A 32 14.63 11.58 -15.83
C SER A 32 14.92 10.21 -15.20
N THR A 33 15.58 9.32 -15.93
CA THR A 33 15.89 7.94 -15.47
C THR A 33 16.85 7.95 -14.28
N PHE A 34 17.85 8.83 -14.27
CA PHE A 34 18.76 8.99 -13.13
C PHE A 34 18.06 9.55 -11.88
N THR A 35 17.05 10.41 -12.05
CA THR A 35 16.31 11.01 -10.91
C THR A 35 15.38 9.98 -10.26
N VAL A 36 14.77 9.09 -11.06
CA VAL A 36 13.89 8.02 -10.54
C VAL A 36 14.70 6.90 -9.89
N MET A 37 15.83 6.49 -10.47
CA MET A 37 16.74 5.53 -9.84
C MET A 37 17.30 6.04 -8.51
N ALA A 38 17.62 7.34 -8.43
CA ALA A 38 18.05 7.97 -7.19
C ALA A 38 16.95 8.01 -6.12
N ALA A 39 15.68 8.15 -6.48
CA ALA A 39 14.56 8.14 -5.52
C ALA A 39 14.27 6.75 -4.95
N SER A 40 14.29 5.70 -5.79
CA SER A 40 14.15 4.30 -5.36
C SER A 40 15.32 3.86 -4.48
N ALA A 41 16.56 4.18 -4.87
CA ALA A 41 17.74 3.92 -4.06
C ALA A 41 17.80 4.79 -2.78
N ALA A 42 17.31 6.04 -2.82
CA ALA A 42 17.24 6.90 -1.64
C ALA A 42 16.18 6.44 -0.63
N ALA A 43 15.09 5.80 -1.06
CA ALA A 43 14.14 5.16 -0.15
C ALA A 43 14.75 3.95 0.56
N ALA A 44 15.57 3.16 -0.15
CA ALA A 44 16.33 2.05 0.44
C ALA A 44 17.43 2.49 1.41
N SER A 45 17.90 3.76 1.32
CA SER A 45 18.99 4.31 2.15
C SER A 45 18.52 5.19 3.33
N ARG A 46 17.21 5.41 3.53
CA ARG A 46 16.73 6.17 4.70
C ARG A 46 16.94 5.33 5.96
N LYS A 47 17.79 5.80 6.88
CA LYS A 47 17.95 5.17 8.19
C LYS A 47 16.58 5.09 8.88
N LEU A 48 16.24 3.92 9.39
CA LEU A 48 15.05 3.74 10.21
C LEU A 48 15.14 4.70 11.41
N HIS A 49 14.21 5.65 11.49
CA HIS A 49 14.01 6.43 12.70
C HIS A 49 13.42 5.51 13.78
N ALA A 50 13.64 5.82 15.06
CA ALA A 50 12.99 5.11 16.16
C ALA A 50 11.46 5.25 16.03
N THR A 51 10.79 4.25 15.44
CA THR A 51 9.34 4.28 15.27
C THR A 51 8.65 3.83 16.54
N GLU A 52 7.61 4.56 16.93
CA GLU A 52 6.76 4.19 18.05
C GLU A 52 5.62 3.24 17.65
N LEU A 53 5.49 2.92 16.36
CA LEU A 53 4.38 2.12 15.82
C LEU A 53 4.46 0.65 16.21
N TYR A 54 5.67 0.16 16.51
CA TYR A 54 5.90 -1.20 16.99
C TYR A 54 5.68 -1.26 18.49
N VAL A 55 4.42 -1.41 18.88
CA VAL A 55 4.02 -1.54 20.29
C VAL A 55 4.10 -2.98 20.77
N PRO A 56 4.50 -3.22 22.04
CA PRO A 56 4.44 -4.54 22.63
C PRO A 56 2.97 -4.97 22.80
N ILE A 57 2.68 -6.23 22.52
CA ILE A 57 1.33 -6.80 22.69
C ILE A 57 1.35 -7.99 23.65
N LYS A 58 0.25 -8.18 24.39
CA LYS A 58 0.10 -9.30 25.31
C LYS A 58 0.02 -10.61 24.54
N PRO A 59 0.56 -11.72 25.05
CA PRO A 59 0.40 -13.05 24.44
C PRO A 59 -1.06 -13.46 24.23
N THR A 60 -1.98 -12.91 25.04
CA THR A 60 -3.42 -13.17 25.00
C THR A 60 -4.18 -12.32 24.00
N GLN A 61 -3.55 -11.38 23.29
CA GLN A 61 -4.25 -10.59 22.27
C GLN A 61 -4.30 -11.35 20.94
N TRP A 62 -5.42 -11.23 20.25
CA TRP A 62 -5.52 -11.65 18.85
C TRP A 62 -4.60 -10.77 18.00
N PRO A 63 -3.91 -11.31 16.98
CA PRO A 63 -3.20 -10.53 15.94
C PRO A 63 -4.14 -9.71 15.03
N ILE A 64 -5.21 -9.14 15.58
CA ILE A 64 -6.20 -8.32 14.90
C ILE A 64 -6.05 -6.90 15.43
N VAL A 65 -5.82 -5.95 14.52
CA VAL A 65 -5.48 -4.56 14.82
C VAL A 65 -6.66 -3.66 14.48
N TYR A 66 -7.08 -2.85 15.45
CA TYR A 66 -8.15 -1.87 15.31
C TYR A 66 -8.14 -0.85 16.45
N THR A 67 -8.65 0.34 16.16
CA THR A 67 -9.04 1.32 17.17
C THR A 67 -10.26 2.09 16.69
N ASN A 68 -11.08 2.58 17.62
CA ASN A 68 -12.22 3.44 17.30
C ASN A 68 -11.82 4.72 16.54
N GLN A 69 -10.55 5.12 16.61
CA GLN A 69 -10.01 6.24 15.85
C GLN A 69 -9.93 5.99 14.34
N TYR A 70 -10.15 4.77 13.86
CA TYR A 70 -10.22 4.49 12.42
C TYR A 70 -11.46 5.09 11.76
N ASN A 71 -12.54 5.27 12.52
CA ASN A 71 -13.82 5.67 11.97
C ASN A 71 -13.84 7.17 11.67
N ILE A 72 -14.21 7.53 10.45
CA ILE A 72 -14.33 8.93 10.03
C ILE A 72 -15.73 9.42 10.37
N ASN A 73 -15.82 10.29 11.38
CA ASN A 73 -17.07 10.94 11.79
C ASN A 73 -17.09 12.36 11.23
N ALA A 74 -17.75 12.54 10.08
CA ALA A 74 -17.85 13.84 9.40
C ALA A 74 -19.24 14.48 9.57
N PHE A 75 -19.86 14.33 10.74
CA PHE A 75 -21.17 14.92 11.07
C PHE A 75 -22.28 14.61 10.04
N GLY A 76 -22.24 13.44 9.40
CA GLY A 76 -23.20 12.99 8.39
C GLY A 76 -22.74 13.21 6.95
N MET A 77 -21.70 14.02 6.70
CA MET A 77 -21.13 14.22 5.35
C MET A 77 -20.48 12.94 4.80
N GLN A 78 -20.12 11.99 5.66
CA GLN A 78 -19.64 10.68 5.22
C GLN A 78 -20.67 9.92 4.35
N ASN A 79 -21.96 10.23 4.48
CA ASN A 79 -23.03 9.61 3.70
C ASN A 79 -23.13 10.16 2.26
N LEU A 80 -22.40 11.23 1.93
CA LEU A 80 -22.34 11.80 0.57
C LEU A 80 -21.28 11.11 -0.30
N HIS A 81 -20.60 10.11 0.24
CA HIS A 81 -19.50 9.43 -0.41
C HIS A 81 -19.76 7.91 -0.41
N PRO A 82 -19.43 7.18 -1.49
CA PRO A 82 -19.61 5.73 -1.54
C PRO A 82 -18.81 4.97 -0.47
N PHE A 83 -17.71 5.55 0.04
CA PHE A 83 -16.91 4.92 1.09
C PHE A 83 -17.60 5.03 2.47
N ASP A 84 -17.94 3.86 3.03
CA ASP A 84 -18.50 3.74 4.36
C ASP A 84 -17.43 3.88 5.45
N ALA A 85 -17.24 5.12 5.88
CA ALA A 85 -16.31 5.54 6.93
C ALA A 85 -16.50 4.86 8.30
N GLY A 86 -17.65 4.23 8.56
CA GLY A 86 -17.97 3.57 9.83
C GLY A 86 -17.87 2.04 9.77
N LYS A 87 -17.47 1.47 8.64
CA LYS A 87 -17.47 0.01 8.44
C LYS A 87 -16.55 -0.73 9.40
N TRP A 88 -15.40 -0.13 9.75
CA TRP A 88 -14.41 -0.73 10.64
C TRP A 88 -14.95 -0.98 12.04
N GLY A 89 -15.65 0.00 12.62
CA GLY A 89 -16.31 -0.16 13.91
C GLY A 89 -17.39 -1.24 13.89
N ARG A 90 -18.15 -1.37 12.79
CA ARG A 90 -19.16 -2.42 12.67
C ARG A 90 -18.56 -3.81 12.54
N VAL A 91 -17.46 -3.98 11.78
CA VAL A 91 -16.71 -5.26 11.75
C VAL A 91 -16.32 -5.66 13.17
N PHE A 92 -15.70 -4.74 13.91
CA PHE A 92 -15.28 -5.01 15.29
C PHE A 92 -16.46 -5.37 16.21
N GLN A 93 -17.58 -4.64 16.15
CA GLN A 93 -18.76 -4.98 16.96
C GLN A 93 -19.30 -6.37 16.61
N MET A 94 -19.37 -6.73 15.33
CA MET A 94 -19.84 -8.07 14.92
C MET A 94 -18.94 -9.19 15.43
N LEU A 95 -17.61 -9.02 15.38
CA LEU A 95 -16.66 -9.99 15.94
C LEU A 95 -16.76 -10.11 17.48
N LYS A 96 -17.12 -9.02 18.14
CA LYS A 96 -17.36 -8.99 19.58
C LYS A 96 -18.67 -9.67 19.95
N GLU A 97 -19.75 -9.39 19.22
CA GLU A 97 -21.08 -10.00 19.38
C GLU A 97 -21.06 -11.50 19.10
N SER A 98 -20.21 -11.97 18.18
CA SER A 98 -20.02 -13.39 17.92
C SER A 98 -19.24 -14.12 19.02
N GLY A 99 -18.72 -13.39 20.02
CA GLY A 99 -17.89 -13.93 21.10
C GLY A 99 -16.48 -14.33 20.66
N MET A 100 -16.00 -13.92 19.48
CA MET A 100 -14.63 -14.25 19.03
C MET A 100 -13.56 -13.50 19.83
N LEU A 101 -13.82 -12.22 20.13
CA LEU A 101 -12.87 -11.34 20.80
C LEU A 101 -13.58 -10.33 21.71
N SER A 102 -12.84 -9.76 22.66
CA SER A 102 -13.25 -8.64 23.49
C SER A 102 -12.36 -7.41 23.25
N GLU A 103 -12.71 -6.26 23.83
CA GLU A 103 -11.88 -5.04 23.83
C GLU A 103 -10.46 -5.29 24.38
N ALA A 104 -10.33 -6.22 25.34
CA ALA A 104 -9.04 -6.55 25.95
C ALA A 104 -8.19 -7.47 25.05
N ASP A 105 -8.82 -8.14 24.08
CA ASP A 105 -8.15 -9.07 23.19
C ASP A 105 -7.68 -8.44 21.88
N ILE A 106 -8.18 -7.25 21.51
CA ILE A 106 -7.79 -6.58 20.26
C ILE A 106 -6.50 -5.77 20.44
N VAL A 107 -5.72 -5.63 19.36
CA VAL A 107 -4.50 -4.80 19.36
C VAL A 107 -4.83 -3.38 18.92
N THR A 108 -4.49 -2.41 19.78
CA THR A 108 -4.69 -0.98 19.50
C THR A 108 -3.42 -0.39 18.87
N PRO A 109 -3.48 0.14 17.64
CA PRO A 109 -2.34 0.79 17.00
C PRO A 109 -2.13 2.24 17.47
N LYS A 110 -0.96 2.79 17.18
CA LYS A 110 -0.66 4.22 17.30
C LYS A 110 -0.90 4.96 15.97
N GLU A 111 -1.05 6.28 16.04
CA GLU A 111 -1.12 7.16 14.87
C GLU A 111 0.26 7.20 14.18
N ALA A 112 0.32 6.97 12.87
CA ALA A 112 1.54 7.19 12.10
C ALA A 112 1.95 8.67 12.15
N SER A 113 3.14 8.96 12.69
CA SER A 113 3.65 10.32 12.78
C SER A 113 4.07 10.83 11.39
N SER A 114 4.30 12.14 11.26
CA SER A 114 4.87 12.69 10.01
C SER A 114 6.24 12.08 9.69
N GLN A 115 7.03 11.76 10.72
CA GLN A 115 8.35 11.12 10.55
C GLN A 115 8.22 9.68 10.04
N ASP A 116 7.21 8.94 10.50
CA ASP A 116 6.94 7.59 9.98
C ASP A 116 6.48 7.66 8.52
N LEU A 117 5.58 8.60 8.18
CA LEU A 117 5.09 8.79 6.82
C LEU A 117 6.20 9.19 5.85
N LEU A 118 7.14 10.03 6.29
CA LEU A 118 8.33 10.42 5.54
C LEU A 118 9.26 9.24 5.22
N PHE A 119 9.03 8.04 5.73
CA PHE A 119 9.81 6.88 5.31
C PHE A 119 9.59 6.52 3.84
N VAL A 120 8.35 6.70 3.35
CA VAL A 120 7.96 6.46 1.95
C VAL A 120 7.52 7.75 1.26
N HIS A 121 6.76 8.59 1.95
CA HIS A 121 6.23 9.81 1.34
C HIS A 121 7.28 10.91 1.21
N THR A 122 7.16 11.72 0.17
CA THR A 122 7.94 12.95 0.04
C THR A 122 7.42 14.03 0.96
N GLN A 123 8.32 14.87 1.48
CA GLN A 123 7.95 16.05 2.26
C GLN A 123 6.97 16.94 1.49
N LYS A 124 7.25 17.16 0.20
CA LYS A 124 6.38 17.91 -0.71
C LYS A 124 4.95 17.38 -0.75
N TYR A 125 4.76 16.06 -0.82
CA TYR A 125 3.43 15.46 -0.81
C TYR A 125 2.72 15.69 0.53
N LEU A 126 3.40 15.43 1.65
CA LEU A 126 2.83 15.62 2.97
C LEU A 126 2.47 17.10 3.25
N ASP A 127 3.30 18.04 2.81
CA ASP A 127 3.02 19.47 2.89
C ASP A 127 1.80 19.86 2.06
N ASN A 128 1.60 19.22 0.90
CA ASN A 128 0.41 19.48 0.08
C ASN A 128 -0.90 19.07 0.76
N LEU A 129 -0.89 18.14 1.72
CA LEU A 129 -2.08 17.74 2.48
C LEU A 129 -2.60 18.85 3.41
N THR A 130 -1.87 19.97 3.58
CA THR A 130 -2.39 21.17 4.25
C THR A 130 -3.39 21.95 3.40
N TRP A 131 -3.52 21.63 2.12
CA TRP A 131 -4.49 22.24 1.21
C TRP A 131 -5.75 21.38 1.10
N SER A 132 -6.91 21.92 1.51
CA SER A 132 -8.19 21.20 1.43
C SER A 132 -8.56 20.79 0.00
N SER A 133 -8.15 21.54 -1.02
CA SER A 133 -8.35 21.19 -2.43
C SER A 133 -7.59 19.92 -2.83
N VAL A 134 -6.40 19.70 -2.28
CA VAL A 134 -5.62 18.48 -2.52
C VAL A 134 -6.31 17.29 -1.87
N VAL A 135 -6.73 17.43 -0.61
CA VAL A 135 -7.47 16.38 0.11
C VAL A 135 -8.76 16.03 -0.63
N ALA A 136 -9.52 17.02 -1.08
CA ALA A 136 -10.76 16.84 -1.83
C ALA A 136 -10.56 16.08 -3.16
N ARG A 137 -9.45 16.33 -3.86
CA ARG A 137 -9.09 15.59 -5.08
C ARG A 137 -8.79 14.13 -4.74
N ILE A 138 -7.99 13.87 -3.72
CA ILE A 138 -7.60 12.51 -3.33
C ILE A 138 -8.82 11.70 -2.90
N THR A 139 -9.72 12.30 -2.13
CA THR A 139 -10.96 11.65 -1.69
C THR A 139 -12.08 11.69 -2.72
N GLU A 140 -11.88 12.34 -3.88
CA GLU A 140 -12.90 12.59 -4.91
C GLU A 140 -14.21 13.20 -4.37
N VAL A 141 -14.12 14.02 -3.32
CA VAL A 141 -15.28 14.67 -2.69
C VAL A 141 -15.13 16.17 -2.83
N LEU A 142 -15.63 16.74 -3.93
CA LEU A 142 -15.45 18.16 -4.22
C LEU A 142 -15.84 19.11 -3.05
N PRO A 143 -16.95 18.88 -2.30
CA PRO A 143 -17.28 19.70 -1.13
C PRO A 143 -16.22 19.74 -0.02
N VAL A 144 -15.35 18.72 0.09
CA VAL A 144 -14.23 18.69 1.06
C VAL A 144 -13.30 19.88 0.87
N ALA A 145 -13.21 20.44 -0.35
CA ALA A 145 -12.35 21.59 -0.64
C ALA A 145 -12.77 22.85 0.15
N LEU A 146 -14.04 22.93 0.57
CA LEU A 146 -14.60 24.05 1.32
C LEU A 146 -14.41 23.90 2.84
N VAL A 147 -14.02 22.71 3.31
CA VAL A 147 -13.81 22.45 4.73
C VAL A 147 -12.44 23.00 5.15
N PRO A 148 -12.36 23.81 6.23
CA PRO A 148 -11.09 24.27 6.76
C PRO A 148 -10.13 23.10 7.04
N ASN A 149 -8.89 23.17 6.55
CA ASN A 149 -7.99 22.02 6.56
C ASN A 149 -7.71 21.47 7.96
N PHE A 150 -7.62 22.32 8.99
CA PHE A 150 -7.42 21.84 10.37
C PHE A 150 -8.54 20.89 10.86
N ILE A 151 -9.75 21.01 10.31
CA ILE A 151 -10.84 20.08 10.57
C ILE A 151 -10.56 18.77 9.84
N LEU A 152 -10.20 18.82 8.55
CA LEU A 152 -9.83 17.64 7.76
C LEU A 152 -8.66 16.86 8.37
N GLN A 153 -7.67 17.55 8.93
CA GLN A 153 -6.58 16.92 9.67
C GLN A 153 -7.10 16.04 10.82
N ARG A 154 -8.13 16.48 11.53
CA ARG A 154 -8.70 15.78 12.69
C ARG A 154 -9.68 14.69 12.31
N ILE A 155 -10.63 14.98 11.41
CA ILE A 155 -11.77 14.09 11.15
C ILE A 155 -11.51 13.07 10.03
N LEU A 156 -10.53 13.32 9.15
CA LEU A 156 -10.25 12.50 7.98
C LEU A 156 -8.81 11.98 7.99
N LEU A 157 -7.83 12.88 7.97
CA LEU A 157 -6.43 12.49 7.79
C LEU A 157 -5.88 11.73 9.02
N LYS A 158 -6.24 12.12 10.24
CA LYS A 158 -5.83 11.43 11.46
C LYS A 158 -6.38 9.98 11.54
N PRO A 159 -7.66 9.71 11.28
CA PRO A 159 -8.14 8.33 11.13
C PRO A 159 -7.38 7.49 10.11
N LEU A 160 -7.03 8.07 8.95
CA LEU A 160 -6.23 7.39 7.93
C LEU A 160 -4.80 7.11 8.43
N ARG A 161 -4.17 8.01 9.20
CA ARG A 161 -2.87 7.76 9.84
C ARG A 161 -2.91 6.64 10.88
N TYR A 162 -4.01 6.50 11.63
CA TYR A 162 -4.19 5.35 12.52
C TYR A 162 -4.31 4.04 11.74
N GLN A 163 -5.06 4.03 10.64
CA GLN A 163 -5.14 2.86 9.77
C GLN A 163 -3.77 2.49 9.19
N THR A 164 -2.98 3.49 8.77
CA THR A 164 -1.59 3.30 8.32
C THR A 164 -0.70 2.70 9.41
N GLY A 165 -0.73 3.26 10.62
CA GLY A 165 0.00 2.72 11.77
C GLY A 165 -0.44 1.28 12.11
N GLY A 166 -1.72 0.98 11.92
CA GLY A 166 -2.28 -0.36 12.07
C GLY A 166 -1.76 -1.36 11.05
N THR A 167 -1.62 -0.97 9.78
CA THR A 167 -1.06 -1.85 8.73
C THR A 167 0.41 -2.15 9.03
N ILE A 168 1.19 -1.15 9.44
CA ILE A 168 2.60 -1.32 9.84
C ILE A 168 2.72 -2.26 11.06
N LEU A 169 1.90 -2.06 12.09
CA LEU A 169 1.87 -2.93 13.27
C LEU A 169 1.43 -4.36 12.93
N ALA A 170 0.35 -4.52 12.16
CA ALA A 170 -0.16 -5.82 11.75
C ALA A 170 0.90 -6.59 10.94
N ALA A 171 1.67 -5.92 10.09
CA ALA A 171 2.73 -6.57 9.34
C ALA A 171 3.83 -7.13 10.28
N LYS A 172 4.24 -6.38 11.31
CA LYS A 172 5.13 -6.91 12.37
C LYS A 172 4.52 -8.10 13.09
N LEU A 173 3.24 -8.01 13.48
CA LEU A 173 2.56 -9.10 14.16
C LEU A 173 2.43 -10.35 13.29
N ALA A 174 2.24 -10.21 11.98
CA ALA A 174 2.20 -11.34 11.07
C ALA A 174 3.52 -12.10 11.06
N VAL A 175 4.66 -11.40 11.08
CA VAL A 175 5.98 -12.05 11.19
C VAL A 175 6.13 -12.76 12.54
N GLU A 176 5.66 -12.17 13.64
CA GLU A 176 5.79 -12.75 14.99
C GLU A 176 4.85 -13.93 15.26
N ARG A 177 3.64 -13.87 14.71
CA ARG A 177 2.51 -14.75 15.04
C ARG A 177 2.09 -15.65 13.87
N GLY A 178 2.75 -15.53 12.73
CA GLY A 178 2.45 -16.21 11.46
C GLY A 178 1.28 -15.62 10.69
N TRP A 179 0.47 -14.75 11.30
CA TRP A 179 -0.62 -14.03 10.64
C TRP A 179 -1.04 -12.80 11.43
N ALA A 180 -1.62 -11.82 10.73
CA ALA A 180 -2.32 -10.70 11.36
C ALA A 180 -3.37 -10.10 10.42
N ILE A 181 -4.32 -9.36 10.98
CA ILE A 181 -5.33 -8.62 10.22
C ILE A 181 -5.39 -7.20 10.74
N ASN A 182 -5.23 -6.21 9.88
CA ASN A 182 -5.68 -4.86 10.18
C ASN A 182 -7.12 -4.71 9.68
N ILE A 183 -8.06 -4.36 10.57
CA ILE A 183 -9.48 -4.25 10.18
C ILE A 183 -9.69 -3.16 9.13
N GLY A 184 -8.81 -2.15 9.06
CA GLY A 184 -8.80 -1.11 8.02
C GLY A 184 -7.54 -1.15 7.14
N GLY A 185 -7.15 0.00 6.59
CA GLY A 185 -5.97 0.12 5.72
C GLY A 185 -6.19 -0.46 4.33
N GLY A 186 -5.11 -0.78 3.63
CA GLY A 186 -5.14 -1.26 2.25
C GLY A 186 -5.32 -0.13 1.24
N PHE A 187 -4.63 0.99 1.46
CA PHE A 187 -4.72 2.20 0.65
C PHE A 187 -3.90 2.06 -0.64
N HIS A 188 -4.26 1.09 -1.46
CA HIS A 188 -3.46 0.60 -2.58
C HIS A 188 -3.32 1.58 -3.75
N HIS A 189 -4.05 2.69 -3.77
CA HIS A 189 -3.90 3.76 -4.77
C HIS A 189 -2.94 4.89 -4.35
N ALA A 190 -2.52 4.92 -3.08
CA ALA A 190 -1.54 5.89 -2.60
C ALA A 190 -0.11 5.40 -2.88
N HIS A 191 0.78 6.33 -3.25
CA HIS A 191 2.20 6.07 -3.45
C HIS A 191 3.05 7.18 -2.81
N GLY A 192 4.38 7.07 -2.87
CA GLY A 192 5.29 8.00 -2.16
C GLY A 192 5.12 9.49 -2.51
N GLU A 193 4.59 9.83 -3.69
CA GLU A 193 4.49 11.22 -4.16
C GLU A 193 3.07 11.74 -4.36
N ASP A 194 2.06 10.86 -4.37
CA ASP A 194 0.66 11.24 -4.55
C ASP A 194 -0.32 10.27 -3.90
N GLY A 195 -1.55 10.76 -3.67
CA GLY A 195 -2.71 9.97 -3.29
C GLY A 195 -3.79 10.01 -4.38
N GLY A 196 -4.72 9.07 -4.34
CA GLY A 196 -5.82 8.96 -5.30
C GLY A 196 -6.79 7.84 -4.91
N GLY A 197 -7.97 7.77 -5.53
CA GLY A 197 -8.93 6.69 -5.29
C GLY A 197 -9.22 6.47 -3.80
N PHE A 198 -9.45 7.56 -3.05
CA PHE A 198 -9.70 7.55 -1.59
C PHE A 198 -8.50 7.19 -0.71
N CYS A 199 -7.35 6.88 -1.30
CA CYS A 199 -6.13 6.48 -0.62
C CYS A 199 -5.20 7.68 -0.42
N VAL A 200 -4.92 8.05 0.83
CA VAL A 200 -4.05 9.19 1.16
C VAL A 200 -2.62 8.77 1.50
N TYR A 201 -2.44 7.66 2.22
CA TYR A 201 -1.13 7.24 2.69
C TYR A 201 -0.83 5.83 2.18
N ALA A 202 0.39 5.59 1.68
CA ALA A 202 0.81 4.33 1.08
C ALA A 202 1.13 3.29 2.15
N ASP A 203 0.11 2.85 2.90
CA ASP A 203 0.27 2.02 4.09
C ASP A 203 0.86 0.63 3.81
N ILE A 204 0.51 0.01 2.68
CA ILE A 204 1.12 -1.24 2.21
C ILE A 204 2.61 -1.05 1.94
N THR A 205 2.99 -0.01 1.17
CA THR A 205 4.41 0.31 0.89
C THR A 205 5.17 0.58 2.18
N LEU A 206 4.61 1.40 3.07
CA LEU A 206 5.20 1.70 4.38
C LEU A 206 5.41 0.42 5.17
N ALA A 207 4.41 -0.45 5.32
CA ALA A 207 4.53 -1.67 6.10
C ALA A 207 5.65 -2.60 5.59
N ILE A 208 5.77 -2.79 4.27
CA ILE A 208 6.84 -3.59 3.67
C ILE A 208 8.21 -2.96 3.92
N ARG A 209 8.35 -1.65 3.65
CA ARG A 209 9.63 -0.95 3.80
C ARG A 209 10.08 -0.93 5.26
N PHE A 210 9.16 -0.67 6.20
CA PHE A 210 9.44 -0.70 7.64
C PHE A 210 9.91 -2.09 8.10
N LEU A 211 9.27 -3.17 7.63
CA LEU A 211 9.68 -4.53 7.96
C LEU A 211 11.07 -4.85 7.42
N MET A 212 11.34 -4.59 6.14
CA MET A 212 12.64 -4.86 5.52
C MET A 212 13.77 -4.06 6.19
N ALA A 213 13.49 -2.82 6.61
CA ALA A 213 14.47 -1.98 7.27
C ALA A 213 14.71 -2.35 8.75
N SER A 214 13.70 -2.91 9.43
CA SER A 214 13.78 -3.25 10.86
C SER A 214 14.13 -4.71 11.13
N ASN A 215 13.96 -5.60 10.14
CA ASN A 215 14.22 -7.03 10.28
C ASN A 215 15.04 -7.57 9.09
N PRO A 216 16.33 -7.91 9.28
CA PRO A 216 17.21 -8.39 8.21
C PRO A 216 16.80 -9.76 7.63
N LYS A 217 15.88 -10.48 8.28
CA LYS A 217 15.31 -11.74 7.79
C LYS A 217 14.18 -11.54 6.79
N ILE A 218 13.64 -10.33 6.69
CA ILE A 218 12.63 -9.98 5.69
C ILE A 218 13.33 -9.27 4.54
N GLN A 219 13.60 -10.01 3.48
CA GLN A 219 14.27 -9.49 2.28
C GLN A 219 13.37 -9.57 1.06
N LYS A 220 12.33 -10.40 1.10
CA LYS A 220 11.39 -10.60 0.00
C LYS A 220 9.95 -10.51 0.50
N ALA A 221 9.15 -9.63 -0.10
CA ALA A 221 7.73 -9.53 0.17
C ALA A 221 6.90 -9.88 -1.06
N MET A 222 5.73 -10.45 -0.87
CA MET A 222 4.73 -10.61 -1.94
C MET A 222 3.47 -9.82 -1.59
N ILE A 223 2.95 -9.06 -2.54
CA ILE A 223 1.65 -8.43 -2.46
C ILE A 223 0.67 -9.30 -3.24
N ILE A 224 -0.41 -9.71 -2.59
CA ILE A 224 -1.58 -10.33 -3.21
C ILE A 224 -2.68 -9.28 -3.16
N ASP A 225 -2.96 -8.61 -4.28
CA ASP A 225 -4.07 -7.66 -4.38
C ASP A 225 -5.27 -8.30 -5.08
N LEU A 226 -6.39 -8.37 -4.36
CA LEU A 226 -7.66 -8.92 -4.84
C LEU A 226 -8.82 -7.91 -4.71
N ASP A 227 -8.51 -6.62 -4.59
CA ASP A 227 -9.46 -5.52 -4.79
C ASP A 227 -9.92 -5.49 -6.27
N ALA A 228 -11.11 -4.94 -6.52
CA ALA A 228 -11.63 -4.84 -7.89
C ALA A 228 -10.80 -3.91 -8.77
N HIS A 229 -10.13 -2.92 -8.17
CA HIS A 229 -9.31 -1.93 -8.85
C HIS A 229 -7.83 -2.36 -8.88
N GLN A 230 -7.11 -1.92 -9.91
CA GLN A 230 -5.65 -2.11 -9.97
C GLN A 230 -4.96 -1.39 -8.81
N GLY A 231 -4.07 -2.06 -8.10
CA GLY A 231 -3.28 -1.55 -6.99
C GLY A 231 -2.14 -0.59 -7.37
N ASN A 232 -2.43 0.41 -8.22
CA ASN A 232 -1.44 1.24 -8.90
C ASN A 232 -0.47 2.00 -7.96
N GLY A 233 -0.83 2.25 -6.71
CA GLY A 233 0.00 2.96 -5.75
C GLY A 233 1.25 2.18 -5.38
N HIS A 234 1.08 0.98 -4.83
CA HIS A 234 2.21 0.12 -4.48
C HIS A 234 2.94 -0.40 -5.73
N GLU A 235 2.24 -0.61 -6.85
CA GLU A 235 2.87 -0.91 -8.13
C GLU A 235 3.85 0.18 -8.58
N ARG A 236 3.52 1.47 -8.40
CA ARG A 236 4.44 2.58 -8.70
C ARG A 236 5.64 2.59 -7.78
N ASP A 237 5.43 2.35 -6.49
CA ASP A 237 6.49 2.37 -5.48
C ASP A 237 7.50 1.23 -5.64
N PHE A 238 7.08 0.09 -6.21
CA PHE A 238 7.90 -1.12 -6.37
C PHE A 238 8.21 -1.49 -7.84
N LEU A 239 7.96 -0.60 -8.80
CA LEU A 239 8.10 -0.87 -10.23
C LEU A 239 9.46 -1.47 -10.64
N ASP A 240 10.54 -0.98 -10.01
CA ASP A 240 11.93 -1.40 -10.29
C ASP A 240 12.55 -2.18 -9.11
N ASP A 241 11.71 -2.75 -8.23
CA ASP A 241 12.15 -3.42 -7.01
C ASP A 241 11.86 -4.93 -7.03
N GLU A 242 12.88 -5.72 -7.39
CA GLU A 242 12.78 -7.19 -7.46
C GLU A 242 12.66 -7.88 -6.09
N SER A 243 12.82 -7.15 -4.98
CA SER A 243 12.53 -7.68 -3.63
C SER A 243 11.03 -7.81 -3.35
N VAL A 244 10.19 -7.17 -4.16
CA VAL A 244 8.73 -7.21 -4.01
C VAL A 244 8.07 -7.84 -5.23
N TYR A 245 7.35 -8.93 -5.00
CA TYR A 245 6.57 -9.61 -6.04
C TYR A 245 5.10 -9.20 -5.96
N ILE A 246 4.57 -8.61 -7.02
CA ILE A 246 3.18 -8.15 -7.07
C ILE A 246 2.33 -9.12 -7.88
N LEU A 247 1.30 -9.65 -7.24
CA LEU A 247 0.18 -10.35 -7.85
C LEU A 247 -1.08 -9.49 -7.76
N ASP A 248 -1.79 -9.32 -8.87
CA ASP A 248 -3.05 -8.54 -8.92
C ASP A 248 -4.15 -9.25 -9.74
N VAL A 249 -5.34 -9.43 -9.16
CA VAL A 249 -6.54 -9.97 -9.82
C VAL A 249 -7.69 -8.97 -9.73
N TYR A 250 -7.82 -8.17 -10.78
CA TYR A 250 -8.67 -6.98 -10.80
C TYR A 250 -9.49 -6.86 -12.09
N ASN A 251 -10.44 -5.95 -12.12
CA ASN A 251 -11.19 -5.58 -13.30
C ASN A 251 -10.39 -4.57 -14.15
N GLY A 252 -9.77 -5.01 -15.24
CA GLY A 252 -8.93 -4.12 -16.06
C GLY A 252 -9.68 -3.03 -16.84
N ALA A 253 -11.01 -3.00 -16.79
CA ALA A 253 -11.83 -2.00 -17.47
C ALA A 253 -12.17 -0.77 -16.61
N ILE A 254 -11.93 -0.81 -15.29
CA ILE A 254 -12.24 0.29 -14.36
C ILE A 254 -10.99 1.08 -13.96
N TYR A 255 -11.18 2.15 -13.19
CA TYR A 255 -10.09 2.95 -12.62
C TYR A 255 -9.03 2.03 -11.97
N PRO A 256 -7.73 2.38 -12.00
CA PRO A 256 -7.08 3.56 -12.62
C PRO A 256 -6.65 3.41 -14.08
N ARG A 257 -6.53 2.19 -14.62
CA ARG A 257 -5.93 1.89 -15.95
C ARG A 257 -4.51 2.44 -16.12
N ASP A 258 -3.72 2.30 -15.06
CA ASP A 258 -2.38 2.87 -15.00
C ASP A 258 -1.36 1.96 -15.69
N LEU A 259 -1.09 2.22 -16.97
CA LEU A 259 -0.23 1.36 -17.80
C LEU A 259 1.23 1.32 -17.32
N LYS A 260 1.73 2.39 -16.70
CA LYS A 260 3.10 2.42 -16.19
C LYS A 260 3.20 1.57 -14.93
N ALA A 261 2.29 1.77 -13.98
CA ALA A 261 2.24 0.98 -12.75
C ALA A 261 2.06 -0.52 -13.05
N LYS A 262 1.19 -0.83 -14.02
CA LYS A 262 0.90 -2.20 -14.47
C LYS A 262 2.12 -3.03 -14.88
N ALA A 263 3.24 -2.39 -15.24
CA ALA A 263 4.49 -3.08 -15.56
C ALA A 263 5.18 -3.71 -14.33
N ALA A 264 4.83 -3.28 -13.11
CA ALA A 264 5.32 -3.85 -11.86
C ALA A 264 4.68 -5.22 -11.53
N ILE A 265 3.49 -5.48 -12.09
CA ILE A 265 2.73 -6.70 -11.78
C ILE A 265 3.41 -7.91 -12.41
N LYS A 266 4.01 -8.78 -11.57
CA LYS A 266 4.70 -9.99 -12.00
C LYS A 266 3.72 -11.11 -12.35
N LYS A 267 2.56 -11.15 -11.68
CA LYS A 267 1.47 -12.08 -11.98
C LYS A 267 0.11 -11.41 -11.97
N ARG A 268 -0.64 -11.53 -13.07
CA ARG A 268 -1.96 -10.88 -13.18
C ARG A 268 -3.02 -11.79 -13.75
N ALA A 269 -4.25 -11.62 -13.30
CA ALA A 269 -5.44 -12.14 -13.97
C ALA A 269 -6.46 -11.02 -14.15
N ASN A 270 -6.93 -10.85 -15.40
CA ASN A 270 -7.91 -9.81 -15.71
C ASN A 270 -9.34 -10.36 -15.53
N CYS A 271 -10.15 -9.69 -14.73
CA CYS A 271 -11.58 -9.89 -14.65
C CYS A 271 -12.30 -8.96 -15.64
N LEU A 272 -13.38 -9.45 -16.24
CA LEU A 272 -14.28 -8.61 -17.04
C LEU A 272 -15.40 -8.12 -16.13
N HIS A 273 -16.13 -7.09 -16.58
CA HIS A 273 -17.37 -6.72 -15.90
C HIS A 273 -18.27 -7.94 -15.73
N HIS A 274 -18.91 -8.04 -14.56
CA HIS A 274 -19.83 -9.13 -14.24
C HIS A 274 -19.19 -10.53 -14.17
N THR A 275 -17.85 -10.64 -14.06
CA THR A 275 -17.21 -11.91 -13.67
C THR A 275 -17.80 -12.38 -12.34
N LYS A 276 -18.26 -13.65 -12.31
CA LYS A 276 -18.96 -14.29 -11.18
C LYS A 276 -18.02 -15.21 -10.40
N ASP A 277 -18.52 -15.76 -9.30
CA ASP A 277 -17.80 -16.62 -8.35
C ASP A 277 -16.91 -17.67 -8.99
N GLU A 278 -17.44 -18.53 -9.87
CA GLU A 278 -16.70 -19.67 -10.42
C GLU A 278 -15.45 -19.21 -11.18
N GLU A 279 -15.64 -18.31 -12.15
CA GLU A 279 -14.55 -17.74 -12.96
C GLU A 279 -13.56 -16.95 -12.08
N TYR A 280 -14.08 -16.13 -11.15
CA TYR A 280 -13.25 -15.32 -10.26
C TYR A 280 -12.36 -16.20 -9.38
N LEU A 281 -12.95 -17.17 -8.69
CA LEU A 281 -12.24 -18.05 -7.76
C LEU A 281 -11.26 -18.97 -8.47
N GLU A 282 -11.55 -19.40 -9.70
CA GLU A 282 -10.60 -20.13 -10.53
C GLU A 282 -9.37 -19.28 -10.85
N LYS A 283 -9.58 -18.03 -11.30
CA LYS A 283 -8.49 -17.07 -11.54
C LYS A 283 -7.65 -16.84 -10.29
N VAL A 284 -8.28 -16.59 -9.14
CA VAL A 284 -7.58 -16.39 -7.86
C VAL A 284 -6.74 -17.61 -7.50
N LYS A 285 -7.32 -18.82 -7.52
CA LYS A 285 -6.63 -20.07 -7.17
C LYS A 285 -5.39 -20.29 -8.04
N ARG A 286 -5.55 -20.18 -9.36
CA ARG A 286 -4.48 -20.40 -10.33
C ARG A 286 -3.37 -19.37 -10.17
N THR A 287 -3.74 -18.09 -10.08
CA THR A 287 -2.79 -16.97 -10.01
C THR A 287 -1.92 -17.04 -8.75
N ILE A 288 -2.53 -17.34 -7.59
CA ILE A 288 -1.79 -17.50 -6.32
C ILE A 288 -0.86 -18.71 -6.38
N GLU A 289 -1.30 -19.83 -6.97
CA GLU A 289 -0.48 -21.03 -7.09
C GLU A 289 0.75 -20.82 -7.97
N GLU A 290 0.56 -20.18 -9.13
CA GLU A 290 1.67 -19.81 -10.01
C GLU A 290 2.65 -18.87 -9.29
N ALA A 291 2.17 -17.81 -8.63
CA ALA A 291 3.03 -16.85 -7.93
C ALA A 291 3.82 -17.48 -6.78
N LEU A 292 3.20 -18.33 -5.95
CA LEU A 292 3.90 -19.04 -4.86
C LEU A 292 4.92 -20.06 -5.36
N ASN A 293 4.80 -20.53 -6.61
CA ASN A 293 5.79 -21.39 -7.24
C ASN A 293 6.97 -20.58 -7.79
N GLU A 294 6.71 -19.40 -8.37
CA GLU A 294 7.71 -18.51 -8.95
C GLU A 294 8.53 -17.74 -7.89
N PHE A 295 7.91 -17.34 -6.78
CA PHE A 295 8.52 -16.48 -5.77
C PHE A 295 8.42 -17.09 -4.37
N LYS A 296 9.49 -16.92 -3.58
CA LYS A 296 9.56 -17.38 -2.18
C LYS A 296 9.64 -16.15 -1.26
N PRO A 297 8.48 -15.59 -0.87
CA PRO A 297 8.43 -14.43 0.01
C PRO A 297 8.69 -14.83 1.46
N ASP A 298 9.28 -13.91 2.22
CA ASP A 298 9.41 -14.00 3.68
C ASP A 298 8.14 -13.50 4.38
N ILE A 299 7.33 -12.68 3.70
CA ILE A 299 6.02 -12.22 4.14
C ILE A 299 5.08 -11.95 2.95
N ILE A 300 3.79 -12.19 3.15
CA ILE A 300 2.72 -11.80 2.23
C ILE A 300 1.88 -10.67 2.83
N VAL A 301 1.68 -9.60 2.05
CA VAL A 301 0.64 -8.60 2.30
C VAL A 301 -0.55 -8.91 1.40
N TYR A 302 -1.69 -9.21 2.00
CA TYR A 302 -2.93 -9.55 1.32
C TYR A 302 -3.92 -8.38 1.38
N ASN A 303 -4.17 -7.73 0.25
CA ASN A 303 -5.17 -6.68 0.10
C ASN A 303 -6.51 -7.32 -0.30
N ALA A 304 -7.45 -7.37 0.64
CA ALA A 304 -8.67 -8.17 0.56
C ALA A 304 -9.93 -7.32 0.28
N GLY A 305 -9.84 -6.34 -0.63
CA GLY A 305 -10.93 -5.41 -0.97
C GLY A 305 -12.24 -6.13 -1.28
N THR A 306 -13.37 -5.64 -0.75
CA THR A 306 -14.69 -6.29 -0.97
C THR A 306 -15.52 -5.63 -2.05
N ASP A 307 -14.96 -4.69 -2.81
CA ASP A 307 -15.64 -4.02 -3.91
C ASP A 307 -15.82 -4.89 -5.16
N ILE A 308 -15.30 -6.11 -5.14
CA ILE A 308 -15.66 -7.18 -6.09
C ILE A 308 -17.11 -7.70 -5.90
N LEU A 309 -17.79 -7.29 -4.83
CA LEU A 309 -19.13 -7.73 -4.47
C LEU A 309 -20.17 -7.40 -5.54
N LEU A 310 -21.08 -8.34 -5.79
CA LEU A 310 -22.28 -8.14 -6.59
C LEU A 310 -23.07 -6.91 -6.10
N GLY A 311 -23.24 -5.95 -7.01
CA GLY A 311 -23.96 -4.71 -6.71
C GLY A 311 -23.10 -3.62 -6.07
N ASP A 312 -21.80 -3.82 -5.91
CA ASP A 312 -20.87 -2.74 -5.57
C ASP A 312 -20.86 -1.68 -6.70
N PRO A 313 -20.99 -0.38 -6.37
CA PRO A 313 -21.12 0.68 -7.37
C PRO A 313 -19.84 0.95 -8.18
N LEU A 314 -18.67 0.52 -7.70
CA LEU A 314 -17.38 0.86 -8.29
C LEU A 314 -16.68 -0.34 -8.93
N GLY A 315 -16.63 -1.50 -8.26
CA GLY A 315 -15.83 -2.64 -8.73
C GLY A 315 -16.40 -3.40 -9.94
N ARG A 316 -17.72 -3.36 -10.16
CA ARG A 316 -18.41 -3.94 -11.33
C ARG A 316 -18.10 -5.42 -11.59
N LEU A 317 -17.85 -6.20 -10.55
CA LEU A 317 -17.85 -7.66 -10.59
C LEU A 317 -19.13 -8.18 -9.95
N ASP A 318 -19.46 -9.45 -10.22
CA ASP A 318 -20.69 -10.09 -9.75
C ASP A 318 -20.34 -11.24 -8.77
N VAL A 319 -19.36 -11.02 -7.88
CA VAL A 319 -18.94 -12.00 -6.88
C VAL A 319 -19.87 -11.93 -5.67
N THR A 320 -20.38 -13.06 -5.20
CA THR A 320 -21.28 -13.13 -4.04
C THR A 320 -20.53 -12.92 -2.73
N ALA A 321 -21.27 -12.67 -1.64
CA ALA A 321 -20.70 -12.62 -0.29
C ALA A 321 -19.97 -13.93 0.07
N GLU A 322 -20.57 -15.06 -0.28
CA GLU A 322 -19.98 -16.40 -0.12
C GLU A 322 -18.72 -16.56 -0.96
N GLY A 323 -18.71 -16.02 -2.19
CA GLY A 323 -17.53 -15.97 -3.06
C GLY A 323 -16.38 -15.21 -2.42
N ILE A 324 -16.63 -14.06 -1.80
CA ILE A 324 -15.60 -13.26 -1.09
C ILE A 324 -15.06 -14.02 0.14
N ILE A 325 -15.94 -14.61 0.95
CA ILE A 325 -15.51 -15.42 2.10
C ILE A 325 -14.66 -16.61 1.62
N LYS A 326 -15.06 -17.24 0.51
CA LYS A 326 -14.32 -18.37 -0.07
C LYS A 326 -12.98 -17.94 -0.65
N ARG A 327 -12.89 -16.76 -1.26
CA ARG A 327 -11.63 -16.17 -1.73
C ARG A 327 -10.63 -16.05 -0.58
N ASP A 328 -11.03 -15.43 0.52
CA ASP A 328 -10.16 -15.24 1.69
C ASP A 328 -9.71 -16.58 2.28
N GLU A 329 -10.62 -17.57 2.36
CA GLU A 329 -10.28 -18.94 2.77
C GLU A 329 -9.22 -19.57 1.85
N ILE A 330 -9.34 -19.41 0.53
CA ILE A 330 -8.38 -19.94 -0.44
C ILE A 330 -7.00 -19.31 -0.23
N VAL A 331 -6.94 -17.98 -0.07
CA VAL A 331 -5.67 -17.26 0.16
C VAL A 331 -5.00 -17.81 1.42
N PHE A 332 -5.70 -17.77 2.56
CA PHE A 332 -5.15 -18.25 3.83
C PHE A 332 -4.77 -19.73 3.77
N THR A 333 -5.59 -20.59 3.15
CA THR A 333 -5.27 -22.03 3.02
C THR A 333 -3.96 -22.24 2.26
N LYS A 334 -3.79 -21.61 1.09
CA LYS A 334 -2.58 -21.77 0.27
C LYS A 334 -1.34 -21.19 0.96
N VAL A 335 -1.47 -20.02 1.58
CA VAL A 335 -0.34 -19.33 2.23
C VAL A 335 0.08 -20.03 3.52
N ARG A 336 -0.88 -20.40 4.37
CA ARG A 336 -0.61 -21.12 5.63
C ARG A 336 -0.02 -22.51 5.39
N ALA A 337 -0.42 -23.20 4.33
CA ALA A 337 0.20 -24.48 3.94
C ALA A 337 1.70 -24.37 3.59
N LYS A 338 2.20 -23.16 3.29
CA LYS A 338 3.62 -22.88 3.05
C LYS A 338 4.34 -22.31 4.27
N ASN A 339 3.64 -22.12 5.41
CA ASN A 339 4.16 -21.47 6.62
C ASN A 339 4.73 -20.06 6.38
N ILE A 340 4.15 -19.32 5.44
CA ILE A 340 4.55 -17.94 5.16
C ILE A 340 3.70 -16.99 6.01
N PRO A 341 4.31 -16.05 6.76
CA PRO A 341 3.62 -14.95 7.43
C PRO A 341 2.68 -14.19 6.51
N ILE A 342 1.44 -13.95 6.94
CA ILE A 342 0.43 -13.21 6.15
C ILE A 342 -0.20 -12.07 6.95
N VAL A 343 -0.13 -10.85 6.43
CA VAL A 343 -0.91 -9.71 6.92
C VAL A 343 -2.05 -9.41 5.96
N MET A 344 -3.28 -9.41 6.45
CA MET A 344 -4.47 -9.03 5.68
C MET A 344 -4.88 -7.60 6.02
N VAL A 345 -5.17 -6.81 4.98
CA VAL A 345 -5.85 -5.52 5.06
C VAL A 345 -7.14 -5.61 4.25
N THR A 346 -8.20 -4.94 4.68
CA THR A 346 -9.57 -5.18 4.16
C THR A 346 -9.99 -4.21 3.05
N SER A 347 -9.35 -3.04 2.95
CA SER A 347 -9.41 -2.12 1.80
C SER A 347 -10.81 -1.69 1.33
N GLY A 348 -11.06 -1.73 0.02
CA GLY A 348 -12.27 -1.28 -0.67
C GLY A 348 -13.57 -1.96 -0.22
N GLY A 349 -14.66 -1.58 -0.87
CA GLY A 349 -16.01 -2.05 -0.55
C GLY A 349 -16.91 -0.88 -0.15
N TYR A 350 -17.94 -0.66 -0.96
CA TYR A 350 -18.73 0.56 -0.97
C TYR A 350 -20.22 0.29 -0.74
N THR A 351 -20.52 -0.85 -0.10
CA THR A 351 -21.87 -1.25 0.28
C THR A 351 -21.99 -1.45 1.79
N MET A 352 -23.19 -1.27 2.34
CA MET A 352 -23.49 -1.50 3.76
C MET A 352 -23.23 -2.95 4.20
N GLN A 353 -23.24 -3.91 3.26
CA GLN A 353 -23.02 -5.34 3.52
C GLN A 353 -21.55 -5.66 3.81
N THR A 354 -20.63 -4.82 3.34
CA THR A 354 -19.17 -5.00 3.45
C THR A 354 -18.71 -5.37 4.85
N ALA A 355 -19.18 -4.64 5.87
CA ALA A 355 -18.77 -4.90 7.26
C ALA A 355 -19.14 -6.32 7.71
N GLY A 356 -20.34 -6.80 7.33
CA GLY A 356 -20.78 -8.15 7.64
C GLY A 356 -19.99 -9.22 6.91
N ILE A 357 -19.65 -8.97 5.64
CA ILE A 357 -18.85 -9.90 4.82
C ILE A 357 -17.44 -10.04 5.40
N ILE A 358 -16.80 -8.94 5.78
CA ILE A 358 -15.47 -8.96 6.41
C ILE A 358 -15.52 -9.72 7.74
N ALA A 359 -16.50 -9.42 8.60
CA ALA A 359 -16.65 -10.12 9.87
C ALA A 359 -16.87 -11.63 9.67
N ASN A 360 -17.76 -12.02 8.76
CA ASN A 360 -18.03 -13.42 8.44
C ASN A 360 -16.83 -14.12 7.81
N SER A 361 -16.02 -13.42 7.02
CA SER A 361 -14.76 -13.94 6.48
C SER A 361 -13.78 -14.28 7.61
N ILE A 362 -13.56 -13.36 8.54
CA ILE A 362 -12.68 -13.58 9.71
C ILE A 362 -13.21 -14.74 10.57
N LEU A 363 -14.52 -14.83 10.79
CA LEU A 363 -15.14 -15.94 11.51
C LEU A 363 -14.94 -17.29 10.78
N ASN A 364 -15.14 -17.32 9.46
CA ASN A 364 -14.87 -18.52 8.65
C ASN A 364 -13.40 -18.94 8.76
N LEU A 365 -12.44 -18.01 8.67
CA LEU A 365 -11.02 -18.32 8.84
C LEU A 365 -10.74 -18.95 10.21
N LYS A 366 -11.40 -18.48 11.28
CA LYS A 366 -11.29 -19.07 12.62
C LYS A 366 -11.90 -20.47 12.66
N GLU A 367 -13.11 -20.66 12.12
CA GLU A 367 -13.80 -21.95 12.08
C GLU A 367 -13.03 -23.01 11.29
N LYS A 368 -12.31 -22.60 10.23
CA LYS A 368 -11.42 -23.46 9.45
C LYS A 368 -10.04 -23.68 10.09
N ASN A 369 -9.78 -23.12 11.29
CA ASN A 369 -8.48 -23.15 11.96
C ASN A 369 -7.33 -22.55 11.13
N LEU A 370 -7.64 -21.62 10.24
CA LEU A 370 -6.65 -20.88 9.45
C LEU A 370 -6.05 -19.70 10.24
N ILE A 371 -6.79 -19.23 11.26
CA ILE A 371 -6.34 -18.25 12.24
C ILE A 371 -6.65 -18.74 13.65
N SER A 372 -5.82 -18.35 14.62
CA SER A 372 -5.93 -18.78 16.01
C SER A 372 -5.38 -17.72 16.97
N LYS A 373 -5.96 -17.62 18.16
CA LYS A 373 -5.50 -16.71 19.22
C LYS A 373 -4.09 -17.06 19.70
N GLU A 374 -3.82 -18.35 19.82
CA GLU A 374 -2.51 -18.87 20.19
C GLU A 374 -1.53 -18.74 19.01
N SER A 375 -0.28 -18.41 19.31
CA SER A 375 0.81 -18.49 18.34
C SER A 375 1.00 -19.95 17.93
N GLY A 376 0.49 -20.33 16.75
CA GLY A 376 0.87 -21.60 16.13
C GLY A 376 2.39 -21.66 16.01
N HIS A 377 2.99 -22.84 16.30
CA HIS A 377 4.42 -23.15 16.27
C HIS A 377 5.30 -21.95 15.93
N SER A 378 5.61 -21.18 16.96
CA SER A 378 6.38 -19.96 16.87
C SER A 378 7.62 -20.19 16.01
N ILE A 379 7.76 -19.42 14.93
CA ILE A 379 9.06 -19.22 14.29
C ILE A 379 9.85 -18.33 15.25
N LYS A 380 10.26 -18.90 16.39
CA LYS A 380 10.96 -18.23 17.50
C LYS A 380 12.26 -17.56 17.04
N ASP A 381 12.72 -17.89 15.83
CA ASP A 381 13.95 -17.40 15.30
C ASP A 381 13.81 -16.08 14.53
N ILE A 382 12.63 -15.55 14.18
CA ILE A 382 12.58 -14.38 13.26
C ILE A 382 12.93 -13.04 13.94
N PHE A 383 12.76 -12.92 15.25
CA PHE A 383 13.19 -11.75 16.01
C PHE A 383 14.28 -12.16 17.00
N PRO A 384 15.37 -11.39 17.15
CA PRO A 384 16.29 -11.63 18.25
C PRO A 384 15.50 -11.55 19.58
N PRO A 385 15.81 -12.39 20.58
CA PRO A 385 15.16 -12.30 21.87
C PRO A 385 15.34 -10.87 22.41
N GLU A 386 14.25 -10.27 22.89
CA GLU A 386 14.26 -8.96 23.54
C GLU A 386 15.28 -9.01 24.70
N GLY A 387 16.44 -8.41 24.46
CA GLY A 387 17.57 -8.39 25.38
C GLY A 387 18.19 -7.01 25.33
N ASN A 388 17.83 -6.20 26.34
CA ASN A 388 18.39 -4.92 26.79
C ASN A 388 18.63 -3.84 25.73
N GLU A 389 18.06 -2.66 25.99
CA GLU A 389 18.31 -1.41 25.31
C GLU A 389 19.81 -1.07 25.25
N GLU A 390 20.49 -1.53 24.20
CA GLU A 390 21.64 -0.86 23.62
C GLU A 390 21.47 -0.92 22.11
N SER A 391 21.29 0.24 21.51
CA SER A 391 21.25 0.44 20.07
C SER A 391 22.47 -0.22 19.43
N TYR A 392 22.28 -1.37 18.77
CA TYR A 392 23.32 -1.99 17.96
C TYR A 392 23.55 -1.13 16.71
N ILE A 393 24.47 -0.18 16.85
CA ILE A 393 25.07 0.57 15.76
C ILE A 393 26.37 -0.18 15.42
N PRO A 394 26.46 -0.91 14.30
CA PRO A 394 27.74 -1.46 13.88
C PRO A 394 28.72 -0.31 13.59
N PRO A 395 30.01 -0.43 13.99
CA PRO A 395 30.98 0.63 13.80
C PRO A 395 31.20 0.92 12.32
N ILE A 396 31.11 2.20 11.97
CA ILE A 396 31.41 2.74 10.65
C ILE A 396 32.91 2.52 10.40
N LYS A 397 33.26 1.76 9.37
CA LYS A 397 34.58 1.91 8.75
C LYS A 397 34.57 3.26 8.04
N GLU A 398 35.34 4.20 8.56
CA GLU A 398 35.69 5.42 7.84
C GLU A 398 36.28 5.01 6.49
N VAL A 399 35.59 5.36 5.42
CA VAL A 399 36.19 5.36 4.09
C VAL A 399 36.80 6.75 3.97
N ASP A 400 38.11 6.82 4.17
CA ASP A 400 38.89 8.03 3.98
C ASP A 400 38.64 8.58 2.56
N ALA A 401 37.96 9.72 2.50
CA ALA A 401 37.90 10.54 1.30
C ALA A 401 39.28 11.20 1.12
N HIS A 402 40.17 10.53 0.38
CA HIS A 402 41.34 11.22 -0.16
C HIS A 402 40.94 12.07 -1.37
N PRO A 403 41.29 13.36 -1.40
CA PRO A 403 41.06 14.20 -2.55
C PRO A 403 42.09 13.87 -3.64
N ASP A 404 41.60 13.71 -4.87
CA ASP A 404 42.39 13.53 -6.09
C ASP A 404 43.59 14.49 -6.14
N LYS A 405 44.79 13.91 -6.11
CA LYS A 405 46.03 14.54 -6.55
C LYS A 405 46.71 13.59 -7.54
N GLU A 406 47.19 14.20 -8.62
CA GLU A 406 48.19 13.68 -9.56
C GLU A 406 47.72 12.74 -10.68
N LEU A 407 47.31 13.36 -11.80
CA LEU A 407 47.76 12.93 -13.14
C LEU A 407 48.19 14.17 -13.93
N LEU A 408 49.36 14.71 -13.60
CA LEU A 408 50.15 15.58 -14.47
C LEU A 408 51.62 15.24 -14.22
N GLU A 409 52.18 14.37 -15.05
CA GLU A 409 53.63 14.21 -15.20
C GLU A 409 53.99 14.30 -16.70
N PRO A 410 55.19 14.80 -17.03
CA PRO A 410 55.43 15.57 -18.23
C PRO A 410 56.09 14.74 -19.34
N GLU A 411 55.60 14.90 -20.58
CA GLU A 411 56.35 14.47 -21.76
C GLU A 411 57.60 15.33 -21.95
N LYS A 412 58.78 14.72 -21.79
CA LYS A 412 60.03 15.25 -22.33
C LYS A 412 60.86 14.18 -23.02
N THR A 413 60.90 14.33 -24.34
CA THR A 413 62.08 14.22 -25.22
C THR A 413 62.42 12.85 -25.81
N MET A 414 62.25 12.72 -27.14
CA MET A 414 63.39 12.49 -28.05
C MET A 414 63.07 12.77 -29.53
N LYS A 415 63.61 13.89 -30.00
CA LYS A 415 64.34 14.12 -31.27
C LYS A 415 63.88 13.44 -32.58
N LYS A 416 63.62 14.34 -33.55
CA LYS A 416 64.38 14.60 -34.80
C LYS A 416 63.65 14.32 -36.12
N LYS A 417 63.86 15.30 -37.02
CA LYS A 417 63.70 15.31 -38.49
C LYS A 417 62.24 15.46 -38.96
N GLN A 418 61.91 16.19 -40.02
CA GLN A 418 62.49 17.20 -40.92
C GLN A 418 61.43 17.32 -42.04
N SER A 419 61.37 18.46 -42.73
CA SER A 419 60.78 18.64 -44.08
C SER A 419 59.26 18.50 -44.29
N GLU A 420 58.63 19.66 -44.55
CA GLU A 420 57.88 19.99 -45.79
C GLU A 420 56.67 19.14 -46.18
N LEU A 421 55.46 19.67 -45.96
CA LEU A 421 54.55 20.23 -46.99
C LEU A 421 53.24 20.71 -46.37
#